data_AF-A0A1Q8BFL2-F1
#
_entry.id   AF-A0A1Q8BFL2-F1
#
_cell.length_a   1.000
_cell.length_b   1.000
_cell.length_c   1.000
_cell.angle_alpha   90.00
_cell.angle_beta   90.00
_cell.angle_gamma   90.00
#
_symmetry.space_group_name_H-M   'P 1'
#
loop_
_entity.id
_entity.type
_entity.pdbx_description
1 polymer ?
#
loop_
_entity_poly.entity_id
_entity_poly.type
_entity_poly.pdbx_seq_one_letter_code
_entity_poly.pdbx_strand_id
1 'polypeptide(L)'
;FVKLLQDKFSIDPLVTRTYLRLVQHGEISLPDIAKMLDKPMIEVEDLLGKMLSQGLVIKTAGTVSKYTALHPRMSMTNIFKVYEKELVQNLRDRRATLDRIVNLLTPVFENREAKTR
;
A
#
# COMPACT_ATOMS: atom_id res chain seq x y z
N PHE A 1 1.60 15.84 -7.56
CA PHE A 1 0.71 14.75 -7.13
C PHE A 1 1.46 13.45 -6.85
N VAL A 2 2.17 12.86 -7.82
CA VAL A 2 2.95 11.61 -7.63
C VAL A 2 3.86 11.68 -6.39
N LYS A 3 4.70 12.70 -6.30
CA LYS A 3 5.60 12.92 -5.15
C LYS A 3 4.83 13.10 -3.82
N LEU A 4 3.66 13.72 -3.84
CA LEU A 4 2.86 13.93 -2.62
C LEU A 4 2.34 12.60 -2.06
N LEU A 5 1.80 11.73 -2.92
CA LEU A 5 1.31 10.41 -2.50
C LEU A 5 2.45 9.48 -2.09
N GLN A 6 3.59 9.56 -2.78
CA GLN A 6 4.79 8.82 -2.39
C GLN A 6 5.30 9.28 -1.02
N ASP A 7 5.51 10.58 -0.83
CA ASP A 7 6.13 11.12 0.39
C ASP A 7 5.22 11.01 1.63
N LYS A 8 3.89 11.13 1.46
CA LYS A 8 2.95 11.17 2.59
C LYS A 8 2.28 9.83 2.90
N PHE A 9 2.15 8.96 1.90
CA PHE A 9 1.41 7.70 2.04
C PHE A 9 2.20 6.49 1.56
N SER A 10 3.49 6.64 1.22
CA SER A 10 4.35 5.56 0.73
C SER A 10 3.79 4.80 -0.47
N ILE A 11 2.94 5.47 -1.28
CA ILE A 11 2.34 4.85 -2.46
C ILE A 11 3.38 4.78 -3.58
N ASP A 12 3.46 3.62 -4.22
CA ASP A 12 4.33 3.39 -5.37
C ASP A 12 4.06 4.44 -6.47
N PRO A 13 5.10 5.14 -6.97
CA PRO A 13 4.96 6.05 -8.10
C PRO A 13 4.31 5.43 -9.33
N LEU A 14 4.53 4.14 -9.59
CA LEU A 14 3.93 3.41 -10.71
C LEU A 14 2.42 3.28 -10.53
N VAL A 15 1.95 2.94 -9.33
CA VAL A 15 0.52 2.92 -8.98
C VAL A 15 -0.09 4.30 -9.23
N THR A 16 0.57 5.36 -8.75
CA THR A 16 0.05 6.72 -8.89
C THR A 16 -0.04 7.16 -10.35
N ARG A 17 0.99 6.87 -11.15
CA ARG A 17 1.00 7.18 -12.59
C ARG A 17 -0.09 6.42 -13.34
N THR A 18 -0.26 5.14 -13.04
CA THR A 18 -1.28 4.28 -13.65
C THR A 18 -2.68 4.80 -13.32
N TYR A 19 -2.93 5.13 -12.05
CA TYR A 19 -4.19 5.73 -11.62
C TYR A 19 -4.48 7.05 -12.36
N LEU A 20 -3.50 7.95 -12.48
CA LEU A 20 -3.66 9.21 -13.21
C LEU A 20 -4.01 9.00 -14.68
N ARG A 21 -3.40 8.02 -15.34
CA ARG A 21 -3.70 7.70 -16.74
C ARG A 21 -5.13 7.20 -16.91
N LEU A 22 -5.59 6.34 -16.00
CA LEU A 22 -6.98 5.87 -15.97
C LEU A 22 -7.97 7.00 -15.68
N VAL A 23 -7.61 7.97 -14.85
CA VAL A 23 -8.44 9.18 -14.63
C VAL A 23 -8.53 10.03 -15.90
N GLN A 24 -7.45 10.12 -16.68
CA GLN A 24 -7.39 10.95 -17.90
C GLN A 24 -8.10 10.33 -19.11
N HIS A 25 -7.94 9.02 -19.31
CA HIS A 25 -8.42 8.31 -20.49
C HIS A 25 -9.71 7.50 -20.24
N GLY A 26 -10.15 7.36 -18.99
CA GLY A 26 -11.32 6.61 -18.62
C GLY A 26 -11.05 5.10 -18.59
N GLU A 27 -11.85 4.34 -19.33
CA GLU A 27 -11.75 2.88 -19.39
C GLU A 27 -10.63 2.46 -20.37
N ILE A 28 -9.66 1.68 -19.88
CA ILE A 28 -8.51 1.21 -20.67
C ILE A 28 -8.41 -0.31 -20.57
N SER A 29 -8.10 -0.98 -21.69
CA SER A 29 -7.89 -2.44 -21.71
C SER A 29 -6.55 -2.83 -21.07
N LEU A 30 -6.46 -4.03 -20.51
CA LEU A 30 -5.21 -4.54 -19.95
C LEU A 30 -4.02 -4.49 -20.94
N PRO A 31 -4.15 -4.93 -22.22
CA PRO A 31 -3.07 -4.81 -23.21
C PRO A 31 -2.64 -3.37 -23.45
N ASP A 32 -3.57 -2.42 -23.47
CA ASP A 32 -3.26 -1.00 -23.68
C ASP A 32 -2.54 -0.41 -22.45
N ILE A 33 -2.91 -0.81 -21.24
CA ILE A 33 -2.19 -0.41 -20.01
C ILE A 33 -0.78 -0.99 -20.04
N ALA A 34 -0.61 -2.25 -20.40
CA ALA A 34 0.70 -2.90 -20.52
C ALA A 34 1.61 -2.17 -21.53
N LYS A 35 1.07 -1.83 -22.70
CA LYS A 35 1.76 -1.04 -23.72
C LYS A 35 2.08 0.38 -23.23
N MET A 36 1.16 1.02 -22.51
CA MET A 36 1.35 2.37 -21.97
C MET A 36 2.44 2.43 -20.90
N LEU A 37 2.56 1.38 -20.09
CA LEU A 37 3.56 1.27 -19.03
C LEU A 37 4.89 0.70 -19.52
N ASP A 38 4.96 0.25 -20.77
CA ASP A 38 6.10 -0.48 -21.34
C ASP A 38 6.52 -1.66 -20.46
N LYS A 39 5.52 -2.49 -20.09
CA LYS A 39 5.69 -3.59 -19.14
C LYS A 39 5.04 -4.89 -19.62
N PRO A 40 5.57 -6.05 -19.21
CA PRO A 40 4.91 -7.33 -19.43
C PRO A 40 3.49 -7.33 -18.85
N MET A 41 2.54 -7.95 -19.55
CA MET A 41 1.16 -8.05 -19.10
C MET A 41 1.02 -8.61 -17.68
N ILE A 42 1.83 -9.62 -17.32
CA ILE A 42 1.77 -10.24 -16.00
C ILE A 42 2.13 -9.26 -14.88
N GLU A 43 3.13 -8.39 -15.08
CA GLU A 43 3.47 -7.35 -14.11
C GLU A 43 2.35 -6.31 -13.97
N VAL A 44 1.68 -6.00 -15.07
CA VAL A 44 0.58 -5.05 -15.10
C VAL A 44 -0.67 -5.65 -14.45
N GLU A 45 -0.94 -6.94 -14.63
CA GLU A 45 -2.01 -7.65 -13.92
C GLU A 45 -1.78 -7.65 -12.41
N ASP A 46 -0.56 -7.93 -11.95
CA ASP A 46 -0.20 -7.88 -10.53
C ASP A 46 -0.36 -6.46 -9.96
N LEU A 47 0.09 -5.45 -10.70
CA LEU A 47 -0.09 -4.04 -10.33
C LEU A 47 -1.58 -3.69 -10.22
N LEU A 48 -2.39 -4.03 -11.22
CA LEU A 48 -3.82 -3.75 -11.23
C LEU A 48 -4.56 -4.56 -10.17
N GLY A 49 -4.10 -5.77 -9.84
CA GLY A 49 -4.60 -6.57 -8.71
C GLY A 49 -4.41 -5.86 -7.37
N LYS A 50 -3.23 -5.26 -7.14
CA LYS A 50 -2.98 -4.40 -5.96
C LYS A 50 -3.86 -3.15 -5.97
N MET A 51 -4.01 -2.51 -7.13
CA MET A 51 -4.86 -1.32 -7.26
C MET A 51 -6.34 -1.65 -7.01
N LEU A 52 -6.81 -2.84 -7.41
CA LEU A 52 -8.15 -3.34 -7.14
C LEU A 52 -8.36 -3.56 -5.63
N SER A 53 -7.42 -4.24 -4.96
CA SER A 53 -7.53 -4.52 -3.52
C SER A 53 -7.46 -3.25 -2.66
N GLN A 54 -6.76 -2.22 -3.14
CA GLN A 54 -6.70 -0.90 -2.52
C GLN A 54 -7.90 0.00 -2.88
N GLY A 55 -8.83 -0.46 -3.72
CA GLY A 55 -9.99 0.32 -4.14
C GLY A 55 -9.61 1.57 -4.94
N LEU A 56 -8.60 1.47 -5.81
CA LEU A 56 -8.16 2.55 -6.71
C LEU A 56 -8.77 2.42 -8.10
N VAL A 57 -9.04 1.20 -8.55
CA VAL A 57 -9.59 0.91 -9.88
C VAL A 57 -10.76 -0.06 -9.76
N ILE A 58 -11.58 -0.12 -10.81
CA ILE A 58 -12.62 -1.13 -11.00
C ILE A 58 -12.29 -1.90 -12.27
N LYS A 59 -12.51 -3.22 -12.22
CA LYS A 59 -12.40 -4.10 -13.38
C LYS A 59 -13.79 -4.30 -13.99
N THR A 60 -13.97 -3.94 -15.26
CA THR A 60 -15.17 -4.26 -16.03
C THR A 60 -15.01 -5.66 -16.62
N ALA A 61 -15.96 -6.56 -16.36
CA ALA A 61 -15.98 -7.89 -16.95
C ALA A 61 -16.40 -7.82 -18.43
N GLY A 62 -15.66 -8.50 -19.28
CA GLY A 62 -15.88 -8.58 -20.73
C GLY A 62 -14.90 -9.55 -21.38
N THR A 63 -14.98 -9.72 -22.71
CA THR A 63 -14.03 -10.55 -23.49
C THR A 63 -12.58 -10.10 -23.33
N VAL A 64 -12.36 -8.80 -23.13
CA VAL A 64 -11.07 -8.22 -22.73
C VAL A 64 -11.28 -7.52 -21.40
N SER A 65 -10.43 -7.83 -20.41
CA SER A 65 -10.46 -7.16 -19.12
C SER A 65 -10.15 -5.68 -19.30
N LYS A 66 -11.07 -4.82 -18.87
CA LYS A 66 -10.89 -3.38 -18.87
C LYS A 66 -10.89 -2.82 -17.47
N TYR A 67 -10.19 -1.71 -17.29
CA TYR A 67 -9.99 -1.07 -16.00
C TYR A 67 -10.35 0.40 -16.10
N THR A 68 -11.02 0.89 -15.06
CA THR A 68 -11.39 2.30 -14.91
C THR A 68 -10.95 2.79 -13.54
N ALA A 69 -10.45 4.02 -13.46
CA ALA A 69 -10.14 4.63 -12.18
C ALA A 69 -11.41 4.85 -11.36
N LEU A 70 -11.35 4.54 -10.07
CA LEU A 70 -12.37 4.99 -9.13
C LEU A 70 -12.28 6.53 -8.98
N HIS A 71 -13.39 7.19 -8.68
CA HIS A 71 -13.42 8.64 -8.50
C HIS A 71 -12.38 9.11 -7.45
N PRO A 72 -11.63 10.20 -7.68
CA PRO A 72 -10.55 10.64 -6.78
C PRO A 72 -10.93 10.76 -5.31
N ARG A 73 -12.12 11.29 -5.00
CA ARG A 73 -12.63 11.37 -3.62
C ARG A 73 -12.70 10.00 -2.94
N MET A 74 -13.12 8.96 -3.66
CA MET A 74 -13.23 7.61 -3.13
C MET A 74 -11.83 6.97 -3.02
N SER A 75 -11.01 7.08 -4.05
CA SER A 75 -9.64 6.56 -4.05
C SER A 75 -8.80 7.14 -2.92
N MET A 76 -8.84 8.46 -2.70
CA MET A 76 -8.08 9.09 -1.60
C MET A 76 -8.58 8.65 -0.22
N THR A 77 -9.89 8.47 -0.06
CA THR A 77 -10.48 7.89 1.17
C THR A 77 -9.95 6.48 1.41
N ASN A 78 -9.87 5.66 0.36
CA ASN A 78 -9.36 4.29 0.47
C ASN A 78 -7.86 4.26 0.79
N ILE A 79 -7.05 5.10 0.15
CA ILE A 79 -5.62 5.27 0.48
C ILE A 79 -5.46 5.61 1.97
N PHE A 80 -6.22 6.58 2.48
CA PHE A 80 -6.14 6.97 3.87
C PHE A 80 -6.52 5.82 4.82
N LYS A 81 -7.57 5.06 4.51
CA LYS A 81 -7.98 3.89 5.31
C LYS A 81 -6.90 2.80 5.36
N VAL A 82 -6.27 2.50 4.22
CA VAL A 82 -5.17 1.52 4.15
C VAL A 82 -3.98 2.02 4.98
N TYR A 83 -3.59 3.28 4.79
CA TYR A 83 -2.50 3.90 5.53
C TYR A 83 -2.75 3.90 7.05
N GLU A 84 -3.95 4.28 7.50
CA GLU A 84 -4.32 4.29 8.92
C GLU A 84 -4.22 2.89 9.52
N LYS A 85 -4.74 1.87 8.82
CA LYS A 85 -4.66 0.48 9.25
C LYS A 85 -3.21 0.01 9.40
N GLU A 86 -2.37 0.28 8.41
CA GLU A 86 -0.94 -0.08 8.44
C GLU A 86 -0.19 0.65 9.55
N LEU A 87 -0.46 1.93 9.75
CA LEU A 87 0.15 2.74 10.81
C LEU A 87 -0.20 2.19 12.20
N VAL A 88 -1.48 1.93 12.45
CA VAL A 88 -1.95 1.38 13.73
C VAL A 88 -1.35 0.01 13.99
N GLN A 89 -1.28 -0.86 12.97
CA GLN A 89 -0.67 -2.18 13.12
C GLN A 89 0.83 -2.07 13.43
N ASN A 90 1.56 -1.23 12.70
CA ASN A 90 2.99 -0.97 12.95
C ASN A 90 3.25 -0.46 14.37
N LEU A 91 2.39 0.41 14.91
CA LEU A 91 2.50 0.89 16.29
C LEU A 91 2.28 -0.24 17.30
N ARG A 92 1.30 -1.11 17.06
CA ARG A 92 1.05 -2.30 17.91
C ARG A 92 2.23 -3.26 17.91
N ASP A 93 2.80 -3.53 16.74
CA ASP A 93 3.94 -4.45 16.59
C ASP A 93 5.19 -3.89 17.27
N ARG A 94 5.43 -2.58 17.16
CA ARG A 94 6.51 -1.89 17.88
C ARG A 94 6.33 -1.95 19.39
N ARG A 95 5.11 -1.74 19.89
CA ARG A 95 4.81 -1.87 21.32
C ARG A 95 5.08 -3.28 21.84
N ALA A 96 4.59 -4.30 21.14
CA ALA A 96 4.84 -5.70 21.50
C ALA A 96 6.34 -6.05 21.49
N THR A 97 7.10 -5.44 20.58
CA THR A 97 8.56 -5.61 20.52
C THR A 97 9.24 -4.97 21.74
N LEU A 98 8.81 -3.77 22.15
CA LEU A 98 9.32 -3.12 23.36
C LEU A 98 9.01 -3.93 24.62
N ASP A 99 7.80 -4.47 24.74
CA ASP A 99 7.42 -5.31 25.88
C ASP A 99 8.34 -6.55 25.97
N ARG A 100 8.68 -7.16 24.83
CA ARG A 100 9.66 -8.27 24.78
C ARG A 100 11.06 -7.82 25.21
N ILE A 101 11.52 -6.66 24.74
CA ILE A 101 12.83 -6.12 25.13
C ILE A 101 12.87 -5.86 26.64
N VAL A 102 11.83 -5.27 27.22
CA VAL A 102 11.71 -5.06 28.67
C VAL A 102 11.82 -6.39 29.40
N ASN A 103 11.04 -7.40 29.00
CA ASN A 103 11.08 -8.72 29.63
C ASN A 103 12.45 -9.40 29.53
N LEU A 104 13.24 -9.12 28.50
CA LEU A 104 14.61 -9.62 28.37
C LEU A 104 15.61 -8.86 29.25
N LEU A 105 15.42 -7.56 29.44
CA LEU A 105 16.33 -6.70 30.20
C LEU A 105 16.06 -6.73 31.71
N THR A 106 14.81 -6.91 32.14
CA THR A 106 14.43 -6.93 33.56
C THR A 106 15.25 -7.95 34.37
N PRO A 107 15.38 -9.23 33.96
CA PRO A 107 16.19 -10.19 34.71
C PRO A 107 17.67 -9.82 34.75
N VAL A 108 18.21 -9.17 33.71
CA VAL A 108 19.61 -8.71 33.69
C VAL A 108 19.82 -7.61 34.73
N PHE A 109 18.86 -6.69 34.84
CA PHE A 109 18.89 -5.61 35.82
C PHE A 109 18.76 -6.15 37.26
N GLU A 110 17.75 -6.98 37.53
CA GLU A 110 17.47 -7.52 38.86
C GLU A 110 18.62 -8.42 39.38
N ASN A 111 19.22 -9.25 38.51
CA ASN A 111 20.35 -10.10 38.89
C ASN A 111 21.63 -9.32 39.23
N ARG A 112 21.80 -8.10 38.70
CA ARG A 112 22.89 -7.21 39.09
C ARG A 112 22.66 -6.67 40.50
N GLU A 113 21.46 -6.21 40.81
CA GLU A 113 21.14 -5.68 42.15
C GLU A 113 21.28 -6.74 43.23
N ALA A 114 20.87 -7.99 42.95
CA ALA A 114 21.01 -9.11 43.88
C ALA A 114 22.46 -9.48 44.19
N LYS A 115 23.42 -9.22 43.30
CA LYS A 115 24.86 -9.50 43.51
C LYS A 115 25.61 -8.39 44.25
N THR A 116 24.99 -7.22 44.39
CA THR A 116 25.61 -6.04 45.03
C THR A 116 25.10 -5.82 46.46
N ARG A 117 24.17 -6.67 46.92
CA ARG A 117 23.70 -6.78 48.31
C ARG A 117 24.27 -8.03 48.95
#